data_AF-A0A3D1V1X9-F1
#
_entry.id   AF-A0A3D1V1X9-F1
#
_cell.length_a   1.000
_cell.length_b   1.000
_cell.length_c   1.000
_cell.angle_alpha   90.00
_cell.angle_beta   90.00
_cell.angle_gamma   90.00
#
_symmetry.space_group_name_H-M   'P 1'
#
loop_
_entity.id
_entity.type
_entity.pdbx_description
1 polymer ?
#
loop_
_entity_poly.entity_id
_entity_poly.type
_entity_poly.pdbx_seq_one_letter_code
_entity_poly.pdbx_strand_id
1 'polypeptide(L)' 'MRFDVFTIFTGMFRGPLDESIVHRAIDRGLLDIA' A
#
# COMPACT_ATOMS: atom_id res chain seq x y z
N MET A 1 -1.37 -1.39 11.60
CA MET A 1 -1.12 0.07 11.63
C MET A 1 -1.96 0.71 10.53
N ARG A 2 -2.54 1.89 10.75
CA ARG A 2 -3.37 2.59 9.76
C ARG A 2 -2.60 3.78 9.20
N PHE A 3 -2.53 3.87 7.87
CA PHE A 3 -1.93 4.99 7.16
C PHE A 3 -2.94 5.53 6.16
N ASP A 4 -3.30 6.81 6.28
CA ASP A 4 -4.17 7.49 5.33
C ASP A 4 -3.29 8.24 4.33
N VAL A 5 -3.42 7.94 3.04
CA VAL A 5 -2.55 8.48 1.98
C VAL A 5 -3.34 9.43 1.07
N PHE A 6 -3.03 10.72 1.12
CA PHE A 6 -3.61 11.71 0.21
C PHE A 6 -2.63 12.04 -0.92
N THR A 7 -2.94 11.62 -2.15
CA THR A 7 -2.15 11.94 -3.34
C THR A 7 -3.05 12.33 -4.51
N ILE A 8 -2.54 13.21 -5.38
CA ILE A 8 -3.15 13.51 -6.68
C ILE A 8 -2.65 12.58 -7.79
N PHE A 9 -1.68 11.71 -7.48
CA PHE A 9 -1.04 10.79 -8.41
C PHE A 9 -1.38 9.33 -8.04
N THR A 10 -2.59 8.90 -8.37
CA THR A 10 -3.10 7.55 -8.06
C THR A 10 -2.31 6.41 -8.69
N GLY A 11 -1.58 6.67 -9.79
CA GLY A 11 -0.74 5.69 -10.48
C GLY A 11 0.65 5.48 -9.89
N MET A 12 1.15 6.38 -9.04
CA MET A 12 2.51 6.30 -8.45
C MET A 12 2.69 5.07 -7.57
N PHE A 13 1.58 4.52 -7.08
CA PHE A 13 1.52 3.35 -6.22
C PHE A 13 1.39 2.03 -6.98
N ARG A 14 1.02 2.06 -8.27
CA ARG A 14 1.01 0.85 -9.10
C ARG A 14 2.45 0.48 -9.48
N GLY A 15 2.93 -0.63 -8.94
CA GLY A 15 4.28 -1.14 -9.14
C GLY A 15 4.91 -1.58 -7.82
N PRO A 16 5.68 -0.74 -7.12
CA PRO A 16 6.36 -1.13 -5.89
C PRO A 16 5.43 -1.42 -4.70
N LEU A 17 4.14 -1.08 -4.75
CA LEU A 17 3.18 -1.54 -3.72
C LEU A 17 2.44 -2.83 -4.09
N ASP A 18 2.48 -3.27 -5.35
CA ASP A 18 1.90 -4.55 -5.80
C ASP A 18 2.92 -5.70 -5.74
N GLU A 19 4.19 -5.45 -6.08
CA GLU A 19 5.25 -6.48 -6.08
C GLU A 19 6.29 -6.30 -4.95
N SER A 20 5.93 -5.72 -3.79
CA SER A 20 6.88 -5.57 -2.68
C SER A 20 6.41 -6.09 -1.33
N ILE A 21 7.29 -5.97 -0.33
CA ILE A 21 7.06 -6.39 1.06
C ILE A 21 5.80 -5.74 1.66
N VAL A 22 5.37 -4.60 1.11
CA VAL A 22 4.17 -3.89 1.53
C VAL A 22 2.91 -4.66 1.11
N HIS A 23 2.84 -5.20 -0.11
CA HIS A 23 1.74 -6.08 -0.55
C HIS A 23 1.61 -7.29 0.37
N ARG A 24 2.74 -7.96 0.65
CA ARG A 24 2.80 -9.13 1.55
C ARG A 24 2.39 -8.79 2.99
N ALA A 25 2.62 -7.56 3.43
CA ALA A 25 2.19 -7.11 4.75
C ALA A 25 0.68 -6.87 4.80
N ILE A 26 0.08 -6.39 3.71
CA ILE A 26 -1.37 -6.22 3.56
C ILE A 26 -2.05 -7.60 3.51
N ASP A 27 -1.56 -8.54 2.68
CA ASP A 27 -2.08 -9.92 2.60
C ASP A 27 -2.07 -10.64 3.94
N ARG A 28 -1.05 -10.39 4.76
CA ARG A 28 -0.91 -10.99 6.10
C ARG A 28 -1.69 -10.24 7.18
N GLY A 29 -2.44 -9.20 6.82
CA GLY A 29 -3.23 -8.37 7.73
C GLY A 29 -2.39 -7.53 8.71
N LEU A 30 -1.11 -7.33 8.42
CA LEU A 30 -0.20 -6.56 9.28
C LEU A 30 -0.31 -5.05 9.03
N LEU A 31 -0.81 -4.68 7.85
CA LEU A 31 -0.92 -3.29 7.39
C LEU A 31 -2.25 -3.09 6.66
N ASP A 32 -2.91 -1.97 6.95
CA ASP A 32 -4.13 -1.52 6.27
C ASP A 32 -3.88 -0.12 5.71
N ILE A 33 -4.10 0.05 4.40
CA ILE A 33 -3.91 1.30 3.66
C ILE A 33 -5.26 1.65 3.04
N ALA A 34 -5.85 2.77 3.48
CA ALA A 34 -7.16 3.26 3.05
C ALA A 34 -7.03 4.54 2.21
#